data_AF-A0A497P7F2-F1
#
_entry.id   AF-A0A497P7F2-F1
#
_cell.length_a   1.000
_cell.length_b   1.000
_cell.length_c   1.000
_cell.angle_alpha   90.00
_cell.angle_beta   90.00
_cell.angle_gamma   90.00
#
_symmetry.space_group_name_H-M   'P 1'
#
loop_
_entity.id
_entity.type
_entity.pdbx_description
1 polymer ?
#
loop_
_entity_poly.entity_id
_entity_poly.type
_entity_poly.pdbx_seq_one_letter_code
_entity_poly.pdbx_strand_id
1 'polypeptide(L)' 'MSRVVIVTGIPGTGKTTVCNELLKLAEQAGRKVSVINYGTVMVELSEKRGESLHRDDLRKMDLSFQLELQ' A
#
# COMPACT_ATOMS: atom_id res chain seq x y z
N MET A 1 21.30 -6.73 5.45
CA MET A 1 20.34 -5.66 5.81
C MET A 1 19.24 -5.61 4.76
N SER A 2 17.98 -5.63 5.20
CA SER A 2 16.83 -5.31 4.36
C SER A 2 16.75 -3.79 4.14
N ARG A 3 16.33 -3.36 2.95
CA ARG A 3 16.05 -1.94 2.65
C ARG A 3 14.54 -1.77 2.52
N VAL A 4 14.02 -0.69 3.09
CA VAL A 4 12.61 -0.29 2.92
C VAL A 4 12.58 0.92 1.99
N VAL A 5 11.74 0.86 0.97
CA VAL A 5 11.59 1.93 -0.03
C VAL A 5 10.11 2.31 -0.11
N ILE A 6 9.81 3.59 0.02
CA ILE A 6 8.44 4.12 -0.10
C ILE A 6 8.29 4.70 -1.50
N VAL A 7 7.32 4.17 -2.25
CA VAL A 7 6.99 4.66 -3.60
C VAL A 7 5.70 5.47 -3.53
N THR A 8 5.79 6.77 -3.83
CA THR A 8 4.65 7.71 -3.80
C THR A 8 4.31 8.22 -5.20
N GLY A 9 3.21 8.96 -5.31
CA GLY A 9 2.79 9.59 -6.56
C GLY A 9 1.27 9.77 -6.64
N ILE A 10 0.85 10.75 -7.43
CA ILE A 10 -0.56 11.14 -7.64
C ILE A 10 -1.35 9.95 -8.23
N PRO A 11 -2.66 9.79 -7.95
CA PRO A 11 -3.50 8.78 -8.62
C PRO A 11 -3.33 8.82 -10.15
N GLY A 12 -3.29 7.64 -10.79
CA GLY A 12 -3.11 7.53 -12.24
C GLY A 12 -1.65 7.51 -12.75
N THR A 13 -0.65 7.81 -11.93
CA THR A 13 0.78 7.83 -12.36
C THR A 13 1.41 6.45 -12.64
N GLY A 14 0.65 5.35 -12.57
CA GLY A 14 1.17 4.01 -12.88
C GLY A 14 2.03 3.36 -11.80
N LYS A 15 1.98 3.81 -10.53
CA LYS A 15 2.73 3.21 -9.41
C LYS A 15 2.63 1.68 -9.35
N THR A 16 1.41 1.15 -9.39
CA THR A 16 1.17 -0.30 -9.37
C THR A 16 1.82 -1.00 -10.57
N THR A 17 1.73 -0.39 -11.76
CA THR A 17 2.37 -0.92 -12.97
C THR A 17 3.89 -1.01 -12.80
N VAL A 18 4.52 0.04 -12.29
CA VAL A 18 5.97 0.08 -12.04
C VAL A 18 6.38 -0.94 -10.97
N CYS A 19 5.65 -1.03 -9.86
CA CYS A 19 5.94 -1.99 -8.79
C CYS A 19 5.77 -3.45 -9.25
N ASN A 20 4.80 -3.74 -10.11
CA ASN A 20 4.62 -5.08 -10.68
C ASN A 20 5.77 -5.45 -11.62
N GLU A 21 6.24 -4.52 -12.43
CA GLU A 21 7.41 -4.75 -13.29
C GLU A 21 8.70 -4.93 -12.47
N LEU A 22 8.85 -4.16 -11.39
CA LEU A 22 9.96 -4.33 -10.43
C LEU A 22 9.99 -5.76 -9.86
N LEU A 23 8.84 -6.34 -9.49
CA LEU A 23 8.79 -7.71 -8.97
C LEU A 23 9.28 -8.73 -10.00
N LYS A 24 8.87 -8.60 -11.28
CA LYS A 24 9.35 -9.48 -12.36
C LYS A 24 10.86 -9.37 -12.56
N LEU A 25 11.38 -8.15 -12.62
CA LEU A 25 12.82 -7.90 -12.79
C LEU A 25 13.63 -8.42 -11.58
N ALA A 26 13.08 -8.28 -10.37
CA ALA A 26 13.69 -8.80 -9.16
C ALA A 26 13.78 -10.33 -9.17
N GLU A 27 12.70 -11.01 -9.58
CA GLU A 27 12.67 -12.46 -9.73
C GLU A 27 13.70 -12.95 -10.75
N GLN A 28 13.77 -12.32 -11.93
CA GLN A 28 14.76 -12.60 -12.96
C GLN A 28 16.20 -12.41 -12.46
N ALA A 29 16.42 -11.41 -11.60
CA ALA A 29 17.72 -11.13 -11.00
C ALA A 29 18.04 -11.98 -9.74
N GLY A 30 17.17 -12.91 -9.35
CA GLY A 30 17.32 -13.72 -8.14
C GLY A 30 17.27 -12.90 -6.84
N ARG A 31 16.60 -11.74 -6.85
CA ARG A 31 16.48 -10.83 -5.71
C ARG A 31 15.14 -10.99 -5.03
N LYS A 32 15.18 -11.14 -3.70
CA LYS A 32 13.97 -11.14 -2.87
C LYS A 32 13.47 -9.71 -2.67
N VAL A 33 12.34 -9.39 -3.28
CA VAL A 33 11.63 -8.11 -3.15
C VAL A 33 10.17 -8.39 -2.86
N SER A 34 9.59 -7.65 -1.93
CA SER A 34 8.16 -7.67 -1.64
C SER A 34 7.59 -6.27 -1.79
N VAL A 35 6.44 -6.16 -2.44
CA VAL A 35 5.69 -4.91 -2.56
C VAL A 35 4.46 -5.01 -1.66
N ILE A 36 4.28 -4.01 -0.80
CA ILE A 36 3.12 -3.91 0.09
C ILE A 36 2.39 -2.62 -0.27
N ASN A 37 1.06 -2.70 -0.43
CA ASN A 37 0.22 -1.52 -0.59
C ASN A 37 -0.27 -1.08 0.78
N TYR A 38 0.27 0.04 1.25
CA TYR A 38 -0.06 0.60 2.56
C TYR A 38 -1.57 0.86 2.73
N GLY A 39 -2.26 1.33 1.69
CA GLY A 39 -3.71 1.55 1.74
C GLY A 39 -4.52 0.26 1.87
N THR A 40 -4.00 -0.87 1.38
CA THR A 40 -4.63 -2.19 1.60
C THR A 40 -4.47 -2.61 3.06
N VAL A 41 -3.27 -2.43 3.63
CA VAL A 41 -3.03 -2.71 5.06
C VAL A 41 -3.94 -1.89 5.97
N MET A 42 -4.15 -0.61 5.65
CA MET A 42 -5.06 0.25 6.41
C MET A 42 -6.52 -0.24 6.36
N VAL A 43 -7.00 -0.72 5.20
CA VAL A 43 -8.35 -1.30 5.07
C VAL A 43 -8.46 -2.57 5.91
N GLU A 44 -7.48 -3.48 5.84
CA GLU A 44 -7.47 -4.71 6.65
C GLU A 44 -7.47 -4.41 8.16
N LEU A 45 -6.78 -3.35 8.59
CA LEU A 45 -6.78 -2.89 9.98
C LEU A 45 -8.14 -2.32 10.39
N SER A 46 -8.80 -1.57 9.51
CA SER A 46 -10.16 -1.06 9.71
C SER A 46 -11.17 -2.20 9.86
N GLU A 47 -11.11 -3.20 8.97
CA GLU A 47 -11.98 -4.37 9.02
C GLU A 47 -11.83 -5.15 10.33
N LYS A 48 -10.59 -5.31 10.82
CA LYS A 48 -10.31 -5.94 12.13
C LYS A 48 -10.89 -5.15 13.31
N ARG A 49 -11.13 -3.85 13.16
CA ARG A 49 -11.78 -2.99 14.17
C ARG A 49 -13.31 -2.99 14.05
N GLY A 50 -13.87 -3.72 13.09
CA GLY A 50 -15.32 -3.82 12.86
C GLY A 50 -15.88 -2.84 11.84
N GLU A 51 -15.01 -2.07 11.16
CA GLU A 51 -15.41 -1.09 10.15
C GLU A 51 -15.11 -1.63 8.74
N SER A 52 -16.16 -2.06 8.05
CA SER A 52 -16.07 -2.53 6.65
C SER A 52 -16.07 -1.35 5.69
N LEU A 53 -14.90 -0.77 5.45
CA LEU A 53 -14.73 0.41 4.60
C LEU A 53 -14.08 0.06 3.26
N HIS A 54 -14.58 0.67 2.18
CA HIS A 54 -13.82 0.67 0.93
C HIS A 54 -12.62 1.62 1.07
N ARG A 55 -11.55 1.36 0.32
CA ARG A 55 -10.31 2.16 0.38
C ARG A 55 -10.53 3.66 0.13
N ASP A 56 -11.47 4.01 -0.72
CA ASP A 56 -11.78 5.42 -1.01
C ASP A 56 -12.65 6.07 0.07
N ASP A 57 -13.36 5.29 0.88
CA ASP A 57 -14.11 5.80 2.03
C ASP A 57 -13.17 6.22 3.16
N LEU A 58 -12.03 5.53 3.32
CA LEU A 58 -10.97 5.93 4.27
C LEU A 58 -10.49 7.37 4.03
N ARG A 59 -10.48 7.87 2.79
CA ARG A 59 -10.08 9.26 2.48
C ARG A 59 -11.09 10.30 2.96
N LYS A 60 -12.35 9.89 3.17
CA LYS A 60 -13.45 10.75 3.61
C LYS A 60 -13.65 10.72 5.13
N MET A 61 -13.01 9.78 5.82
CA MET A 61 -13.08 9.66 7.28
C MET A 61 -12.38 10.82 7.99
N ASP A 62 -12.71 11.02 9.26
CA ASP A 62 -12.05 12.01 10.10
C ASP A 62 -10.53 11.80 10.15
N LEU A 63 -9.79 12.90 10.24
CA LEU A 63 -8.32 12.88 10.25
C LEU A 63 -7.76 12.04 11.41
N SER A 64 -8.40 12.08 12.58
CA SER A 64 -8.00 11.26 13.75
C SER A 64 -8.03 9.78 13.42
N PHE A 65 -9.11 9.30 12.81
CA PHE A 65 -9.27 7.91 12.39
C PHE A 65 -8.23 7.51 11.33
N GLN A 66 -8.00 8.39 10.36
CA GLN A 66 -6.96 8.15 9.35
C GLN A 66 -5.56 8.05 9.95
N LEU A 67 -5.25 8.81 11.00
CA LEU A 67 -3.96 8.77 11.71
C LEU A 67 -3.81 7.52 12.57
N GLU A 68 -4.89 7.02 13.18
CA GLU A 68 -4.84 5.80 14.00
C GLU A 68 -4.58 4.51 13.20
N LEU A 69 -4.84 4.53 11.90
CA LEU A 69 -4.60 3.41 10.99
C LEU A 69 -3.22 3.47 10.30
N GLN A 70 -2.50 4.60 10.42
CA GLN A 70 -1.21 4.85 9.76
C GLN A 70 -0.03 4.55 10.69
#